data_AF-A0AAE0IQN0-F1
#
_entry.id   AF-A0AAE0IQN0-F1
#
_cell.length_a   1.000
_cell.length_b   1.000
_cell.length_c   1.000
_cell.angle_alpha   90.00
_cell.angle_beta   90.00
_cell.angle_gamma   90.00
#
_symmetry.space_group_name_H-M   'P 1'
#
loop_
_entity.id
_entity.type
_entity.pdbx_description
1 polymer ?
#
loop_
_entity_poly.entity_id
_entity_poly.type
_entity_poly.pdbx_seq_one_letter_code
_entity_poly.pdbx_strand_id
1 'polypeptide(L)' 'MATAPRPWLYNTFFKKNYMMLGVVFAGAFGFEMWYNSVMDKIWETNNRGRLWKDIRHKYVTANDDGDDDE' A
#
# COMPACT_ATOMS: atom_id res chain seq x y z
N MET A 1 21.28 -40.52 8.60
CA MET A 1 20.32 -39.56 8.00
C MET A 1 21.10 -38.40 7.42
N ALA A 2 21.10 -38.22 6.10
CA ALA A 2 21.71 -37.04 5.48
C ALA A 2 20.73 -35.86 5.58
N THR A 3 21.11 -34.77 6.24
CA THR A 3 20.31 -33.54 6.27
C THR A 3 20.36 -32.86 4.91
N ALA A 4 19.20 -32.58 4.32
CA ALA A 4 19.09 -31.84 3.07
C ALA A 4 19.84 -30.50 3.15
N PRO A 5 20.50 -30.05 2.06
CA PRO A 5 21.20 -28.78 2.04
C PRO A 5 20.21 -27.65 2.31
N ARG A 6 20.49 -26.84 3.33
CA ARG A 6 19.64 -25.70 3.67
C ARG A 6 19.73 -24.66 2.54
N PRO A 7 18.60 -24.13 2.03
CA PRO A 7 18.60 -23.12 0.97
C PRO A 7 19.48 -21.92 1.35
N TRP A 8 20.18 -21.35 0.37
CA TRP A 8 21.09 -20.21 0.60
C TRP A 8 20.37 -19.02 1.27
N LEU A 9 19.12 -18.73 0.87
CA LEU A 9 18.26 -17.71 1.49
C LEU A 9 18.11 -17.90 3.01
N TYR A 10 17.92 -19.14 3.46
CA TYR A 10 17.80 -19.45 4.88
C TYR A 10 19.11 -19.17 5.61
N ASN A 11 20.24 -19.61 5.06
CA ASN A 11 21.55 -19.39 5.67
C ASN A 11 21.91 -17.90 5.75
N THR A 12 21.49 -17.10 4.78
CA THR A 12 21.81 -15.68 4.68
C THR A 12 20.89 -14.80 5.53
N PHE A 13 19.58 -15.07 5.58
CA PHE A 13 18.62 -14.14 6.19
C PHE A 13 17.91 -14.70 7.43
N PHE A 14 17.69 -16.02 7.50
CA PHE A 14 16.78 -16.63 8.49
C PHE A 14 17.48 -17.52 9.53
N LYS A 15 18.77 -17.83 9.36
CA LYS A 15 19.54 -18.69 10.29
C LYS A 15 19.88 -18.00 11.61
N LYS A 16 19.96 -16.67 11.63
CA LYS A 16 20.32 -15.88 12.82
C LYS A 16 19.09 -15.11 13.29
N ASN A 17 18.66 -15.31 14.55
CA ASN A 17 17.42 -14.71 15.07
C ASN A 17 17.36 -13.18 14.94
N TYR A 18 18.45 -12.47 15.24
CA TYR A 18 18.48 -11.01 15.12
C TYR A 18 18.37 -10.55 13.66
N MET A 19 18.98 -11.29 12.72
CA MET A 19 18.95 -10.97 11.29
C MET A 19 17.57 -11.27 10.69
N MET A 20 16.95 -12.37 11.11
CA MET A 20 15.57 -12.70 10.78
C MET A 20 14.63 -11.57 11.22
N LEU A 21 14.74 -11.10 12.46
CA LEU A 21 13.92 -9.99 12.97
C LEU A 21 14.11 -8.73 12.11
N GLY A 22 15.36 -8.35 11.81
CA GLY A 22 15.64 -7.21 10.94
C GLY A 22 15.03 -7.34 9.54
N VAL A 23 15.14 -8.51 8.92
CA VAL A 23 14.57 -8.80 7.60
C VAL A 23 13.05 -8.76 7.61
N VAL A 24 12.41 -9.31 8.64
CA VAL A 24 10.94 -9.27 8.78
C VAL A 24 10.44 -7.85 8.97
N PHE A 25 11.07 -7.05 9.84
CA PHE A 25 10.65 -5.66 10.05
C PHE A 25 10.88 -4.80 8.81
N ALA A 26 12.06 -4.88 8.18
CA ALA A 26 12.34 -4.15 6.96
C ALA A 26 11.40 -4.56 5.82
N GLY A 27 11.13 -5.86 5.70
CA GLY A 27 10.17 -6.41 4.76
C GLY A 27 8.75 -5.91 5.02
N ALA A 28 8.32 -5.87 6.29
CA ALA A 28 6.99 -5.39 6.67
C ALA A 28 6.79 -3.92 6.31
N PHE A 29 7.74 -3.04 6.66
CA PHE A 29 7.65 -1.61 6.31
C PHE A 29 7.67 -1.37 4.80
N GLY A 30 8.59 -2.04 4.08
CA GLY A 30 8.65 -1.93 2.62
C GLY A 30 7.39 -2.47 1.95
N PHE A 31 6.86 -3.58 2.45
CA PHE A 31 5.63 -4.18 1.96
C PHE A 31 4.43 -3.28 2.23
N GLU A 32 4.28 -2.71 3.42
CA GLU A 32 3.18 -1.81 3.77
C GLU A 32 3.07 -0.63 2.80
N MET A 33 4.17 0.09 2.57
CA MET A 33 4.17 1.25 1.66
C MET A 33 3.78 0.87 0.23
N TRP A 34 4.34 -0.24 -0.27
CA TRP A 34 4.05 -0.72 -1.61
C TRP A 34 2.61 -1.25 -1.72
N TYR A 35 2.18 -2.06 -0.76
CA TYR A 35 0.88 -2.71 -0.75
C TYR A 35 -0.26 -1.70 -0.68
N ASN A 36 -0.19 -0.71 0.22
CA ASN A 36 -1.20 0.34 0.34
C ASN A 36 -1.35 1.09 -0.98
N SER A 37 -0.24 1.55 -1.56
CA SER A 37 -0.25 2.28 -2.84
C SER A 37 -0.85 1.47 -4.00
N VAL A 38 -0.54 0.18 -4.07
CA VAL A 38 -1.04 -0.71 -5.12
C VAL A 38 -2.52 -0.99 -4.92
N MET A 39 -2.95 -1.31 -3.70
CA MET A 39 -4.33 -1.66 -3.40
C MET A 39 -5.26 -0.46 -3.55
N ASP A 40 -4.83 0.73 -3.14
CA ASP A 40 -5.57 1.97 -3.38
C ASP A 40 -5.77 2.17 -4.89
N LYS A 41 -4.71 2.02 -5.69
CA LYS A 41 -4.82 2.17 -7.15
C LYS A 41 -5.77 1.15 -7.78
N ILE A 42 -5.74 -0.10 -7.34
CA ILE A 42 -6.66 -1.14 -7.80
C ILE A 42 -8.10 -0.75 -7.45
N TRP A 43 -8.34 -0.34 -6.20
CA TRP A 43 -9.65 0.06 -5.72
C TRP A 43 -10.21 1.26 -6.50
N GLU A 44 -9.40 2.29 -6.69
CA GLU A 44 -9.75 3.49 -7.43
C GLU A 44 -10.07 3.18 -8.88
N THR A 45 -9.24 2.35 -9.54
CA THR A 45 -9.43 1.93 -10.93
C THR A 45 -10.77 1.19 -11.11
N ASN A 46 -11.11 0.33 -10.16
CA ASN A 46 -12.35 -0.44 -10.21
C ASN A 46 -13.60 0.40 -9.90
N ASN A 47 -13.46 1.46 -9.11
CA ASN A 47 -14.59 2.29 -8.67
C ASN A 47 -14.66 3.67 -9.34
N ARG A 48 -13.85 3.93 -10.38
CA ARG A 48 -13.78 5.23 -11.08
C ARG A 48 -15.15 5.85 -11.33
N GLY A 49 -15.27 7.14 -11.02
CA GLY A 49 -16.49 7.91 -11.19
C GLY A 49 -17.52 7.74 -10.06
N ARG A 50 -17.25 6.85 -9.09
CA ARG A 50 -18.08 6.67 -7.89
C ARG A 50 -17.39 7.15 -6.61
N LEU A 51 -16.09 7.41 -6.64
CA LEU A 51 -15.38 7.88 -5.45
C LEU A 51 -15.69 9.35 -5.21
N TRP A 52 -15.80 9.74 -3.94
CA TRP A 52 -15.95 11.15 -3.55
C TRP A 52 -14.91 12.05 -4.22
N LYS A 53 -13.65 11.62 -4.27
CA LYS A 53 -12.57 12.37 -4.93
C LYS A 53 -12.83 12.65 -6.42
N ASP A 54 -13.59 11.79 -7.10
CA ASP A 54 -13.94 11.95 -8.51
C ASP A 54 -15.16 12.87 -8.67
N ILE A 55 -16.10 12.89 -7.73
CA ILE A 55 -17.38 13.63 -7.84
C ILE A 55 -17.42 14.95 -7.04
N ARG A 56 -16.48 15.16 -6.11
CA ARG A 56 -16.47 16.31 -5.18
C ARG A 56 -16.53 17.66 -5.88
N HIS A 57 -15.91 17.78 -7.06
CA HIS A 57 -15.86 19.03 -7.81
C HIS A 57 -17.26 19.54 -8.18
N LYS A 58 -18.26 18.65 -8.29
CA LYS A 58 -19.64 19.02 -8.59
C LYS A 58 -20.39 19.66 -7.43
N TYR A 59 -19.92 19.44 -6.19
CA TYR A 59 -20.63 19.86 -4.98
C TYR A 59 -19.89 20.93 -4.20
N VAL A 60 -18.57 21.02 -4.35
CA VAL A 60 -17.78 22.07 -3.69
C VAL A 60 -17.83 23.37 -4.49
N THR A 61 -17.74 23.33 -5.82
CA THR A 61 -17.87 24.54 -6.66
C THR A 61 -19.32 25.05 -6.73
N ALA A 62 -20.31 24.15 -6.72
CA ALA A 62 -21.72 24.54 -6.65
C ALA A 62 -22.13 25.24 -5.33
N ASN A 63 -21.29 25.22 -4.29
CA ASN A 63 -21.48 26.01 -3.08
C ASN A 63 -20.76 27.37 -3.13
N ASP A 64 -19.75 27.55 -4.00
CA ASP A 64 -19.07 28.84 -4.21
C ASP A 64 -19.76 29.68 -5.31
N ASP A 65 -20.40 29.05 -6.30
CA ASP A 65 -21.14 29.74 -7.38
C ASP A 65 -22.56 30.23 -6.95
N GLY A 66 -22.90 30.15 -5.66
CA GLY A 66 -24.21 30.48 -5.10
C GLY A 66 -24.29 31.76 -4.25
N ASP A 67 -23.16 32.46 -4.08
CA ASP A 67 -23.03 33.71 -3.30
C ASP A 67 -22.64 34.93 -4.18
N ASP A 68 -22.72 34.81 -5.51
CA ASP A 68 -22.36 35.86 -6.48
C ASP A 68 -23.57 36.46 -7.24
N ASP A 69 -24.79 36.40 -6.68
CA ASP A 69 -25.96 37.13 -7.19
C ASP A 69 -26.27 38.35 -6.30
N GLU A 70 -25.53 39.44 -6.54
CA GLU A 70 -26.07 40.81 -6.51
C GLU A 70 -26.58 41.17 -7.91
#